data_AF-A0AAI9NZI6-F1
#
_entry.id   AF-A0AAI9NZI6-F1
#
_cell.length_a   1.000
_cell.length_b   1.000
_cell.length_c   1.000
_cell.angle_alpha   90.00
_cell.angle_beta   90.00
_cell.angle_gamma   90.00
#
_symmetry.space_group_name_H-M   'P 1'
#
loop_
_entity.id
_entity.type
_entity.pdbx_description
1 polymer ?
#
loop_
_entity_poly.entity_id
_entity_poly.type
_entity_poly.pdbx_seq_one_letter_code
_entity_poly.pdbx_strand_id
1 'polypeptide(L)'
;MELRVNEVAIPEKIDFNYEELKAELTSKVSFYETLVYTDDQIKDAKADKANLNKLKRALNDERIRREKEYMQPFNVFKAQINEIIGIIDKPIAVIDEQVKAYDEKRKAEKQKAIEDLFSQIGFQNFVTLEKIWDPKWLNASVSMKSIEDQMKSRMYEIGNGVLTLSQLPEFGFEATEVFKETLDINKAISEAKRMSEIAKAKAEAEARRKAEEESRKAAEEARRKAEEERKAQEKVAEEQRAAMAKAMTPPEEVQPTPVQESQPEPQKMVVKFEVELTTEDATALREFFQSRNITFRAIK
;
A
#
# COMPACT_ATOMS: atom_id res chain seq x y z
N MET A 1 -43.71 29.79 -25.75
CA MET A 1 -43.01 30.93 -26.37
C MET A 1 -42.11 30.36 -27.44
N GLU A 2 -42.14 30.92 -28.65
CA GLU A 2 -41.39 30.40 -29.79
C GLU A 2 -40.65 31.57 -30.44
N LEU A 3 -39.36 31.41 -30.71
CA LEU A 3 -38.60 32.41 -31.45
C LEU A 3 -39.09 32.41 -32.89
N ARG A 4 -39.58 33.56 -33.36
CA ARG A 4 -39.93 33.78 -34.76
C ARG A 4 -38.98 34.82 -35.34
N VAL A 5 -38.29 34.45 -36.41
CA VAL A 5 -37.39 35.33 -37.14
C VAL A 5 -38.00 35.59 -38.50
N ASN A 6 -38.28 36.85 -38.81
CA ASN A 6 -38.78 37.23 -40.13
C ASN A 6 -37.67 37.06 -41.17
N GLU A 7 -38.04 36.78 -42.42
CA GLU A 7 -37.06 36.77 -43.52
C GLU A 7 -36.33 38.11 -43.60
N VAL A 8 -35.00 38.03 -43.69
CA VAL A 8 -34.12 39.19 -43.82
C VAL A 8 -33.49 39.16 -45.22
N ALA A 9 -33.50 40.28 -45.90
CA ALA A 9 -32.83 40.42 -47.19
C ALA A 9 -31.32 40.22 -47.00
N ILE A 10 -30.76 39.19 -47.63
CA ILE A 10 -29.32 38.94 -47.63
C ILE A 10 -28.68 40.01 -48.52
N PRO A 11 -27.65 40.73 -48.04
CA PRO A 11 -27.02 41.75 -48.87
C PRO A 11 -26.42 41.14 -50.13
N GLU A 12 -26.62 41.84 -51.26
CA GLU A 12 -26.10 41.42 -52.56
C GLU A 12 -24.56 41.34 -52.57
N LYS A 13 -24.02 40.65 -53.57
CA LYS A 13 -22.58 40.54 -53.77
C LYS A 13 -21.98 41.95 -53.86
N ILE A 14 -20.93 42.20 -53.07
CA ILE A 14 -20.15 43.44 -53.16
C ILE A 14 -19.39 43.43 -54.49
N ASP A 15 -19.88 44.22 -55.44
CA ASP A 15 -19.23 44.46 -56.72
C ASP A 15 -18.27 45.66 -56.61
N PHE A 16 -17.08 45.49 -57.17
CA PHE A 16 -16.06 46.54 -57.23
C PHE A 16 -15.16 46.29 -58.44
N ASN A 17 -14.34 47.29 -58.81
CA ASN A 17 -13.47 47.26 -59.98
C ASN A 17 -12.22 46.36 -59.79
N TYR A 18 -12.44 45.12 -59.37
CA TYR A 18 -11.40 44.14 -59.05
C TYR A 18 -10.45 43.88 -60.23
N GLU A 19 -10.98 43.60 -61.42
CA GLU A 19 -10.17 43.27 -62.59
C GLU A 19 -9.31 44.46 -63.04
N GLU A 20 -9.88 45.67 -63.01
CA GLU A 20 -9.18 46.91 -63.33
C GLU A 20 -8.06 47.19 -62.30
N LEU A 21 -8.38 47.18 -61.00
CA LEU A 21 -7.42 47.41 -59.93
C LEU A 21 -6.30 46.37 -59.96
N LYS A 22 -6.64 45.10 -60.18
CA LYS A 22 -5.67 44.01 -60.26
C LYS A 22 -4.75 44.17 -61.46
N ALA A 23 -5.29 44.51 -62.64
CA ALA A 23 -4.48 44.73 -63.84
C ALA A 23 -3.53 45.92 -63.68
N GLU A 24 -4.03 47.05 -63.16
CA GLU A 24 -3.22 48.26 -62.93
C GLU A 24 -2.12 48.02 -61.89
N LEU A 25 -2.44 47.37 -60.77
CA LEU A 25 -1.45 47.00 -59.74
C LEU A 25 -0.42 46.02 -60.28
N THR A 26 -0.83 45.01 -61.04
CA THR A 26 0.11 44.01 -61.61
C THR A 26 1.07 44.67 -62.59
N SER A 27 0.57 45.58 -63.44
CA SER A 27 1.39 46.35 -64.36
C SER A 27 2.37 47.28 -63.63
N LYS A 28 1.91 48.03 -62.63
CA LYS A 28 2.75 48.95 -61.85
C LYS A 28 3.79 48.23 -60.99
N VAL A 29 3.46 47.09 -60.40
CA VAL A 29 4.38 46.34 -59.52
C VAL A 29 5.47 45.63 -60.32
N SER A 30 5.18 45.15 -61.54
CA SER A 30 6.18 44.56 -62.46
C SER A 30 7.33 45.54 -62.77
N PHE A 31 7.02 46.83 -62.86
CA PHE A 31 8.04 47.88 -63.02
C PHE A 31 8.99 47.98 -61.81
N TYR A 32 8.47 47.78 -60.59
CA TYR A 32 9.29 47.82 -59.36
C TYR A 32 10.10 46.54 -59.10
N GLU A 33 9.67 45.39 -59.63
CA GLU A 33 10.37 44.10 -59.44
C GLU A 33 11.67 43.99 -60.26
N THR A 34 11.79 44.75 -61.35
CA THR A 34 12.94 44.68 -62.28
C THR A 34 13.86 45.90 -62.23
N LEU A 35 13.52 46.90 -61.41
CA LEU A 35 14.26 48.16 -61.31
C LEU A 35 15.38 48.08 -60.26
N VAL A 36 16.62 48.35 -60.67
CA VAL A 36 17.75 48.56 -59.75
C VAL A 36 17.88 50.05 -59.49
N TYR A 37 17.50 50.49 -58.29
CA TYR A 37 17.60 51.90 -57.90
C TYR A 37 19.07 52.34 -57.77
N THR A 38 19.43 53.44 -58.40
CA THR A 38 20.70 54.14 -58.19
C THR A 38 20.59 55.15 -57.03
N ASP A 39 21.72 55.63 -56.49
CA ASP A 39 21.74 56.50 -55.29
C ASP A 39 20.89 57.78 -55.43
N ASP A 40 20.77 58.32 -56.65
CA ASP A 40 19.95 59.47 -57.01
C ASP A 40 18.43 59.15 -57.06
N GLN A 41 18.04 57.88 -57.22
CA GLN A 41 16.64 57.42 -57.33
C GLN A 41 16.03 56.94 -56.00
N ILE A 42 16.83 56.87 -54.93
CA ILE A 42 16.38 56.41 -53.60
C ILE A 42 15.22 57.24 -53.04
N LYS A 43 15.16 58.53 -53.37
CA LYS A 43 14.07 59.41 -52.95
C LYS A 43 12.73 58.97 -53.57
N ASP A 44 12.74 58.64 -54.85
CA ASP A 44 11.56 58.22 -55.59
C ASP A 44 11.13 56.81 -55.17
N ALA A 45 12.08 55.90 -54.95
CA ALA A 45 11.83 54.57 -54.38
C ALA A 45 11.06 54.63 -53.03
N LYS A 46 11.46 55.55 -52.15
CA LYS A 46 10.78 55.77 -50.86
C LYS A 46 9.35 56.32 -51.07
N ALA A 47 9.15 57.20 -52.04
CA ALA A 47 7.84 57.74 -52.38
C ALA A 47 6.91 56.65 -52.95
N ASP A 48 7.41 55.81 -53.86
CA ASP A 48 6.67 54.69 -54.44
C ASP A 48 6.24 53.68 -53.37
N LYS A 49 7.18 53.29 -52.48
CA LYS A 49 6.87 52.43 -51.33
C LYS A 49 5.79 53.04 -50.43
N ALA A 50 5.82 54.35 -50.20
CA ALA A 50 4.81 55.03 -49.40
C ALA A 50 3.44 55.01 -50.10
N ASN A 51 3.40 55.23 -51.41
CA ASN A 51 2.18 55.17 -52.21
C ASN A 51 1.56 53.77 -52.23
N LEU A 52 2.36 52.72 -52.43
CA LEU A 52 1.90 51.33 -52.37
C LEU A 52 1.34 50.97 -50.98
N ASN A 53 2.00 51.40 -49.91
CA ASN A 53 1.50 51.19 -48.54
C ASN A 53 0.20 51.97 -48.27
N LYS A 54 0.05 53.17 -48.83
CA LYS A 54 -1.17 53.97 -48.71
C LYS A 54 -2.35 53.29 -49.42
N LEU A 55 -2.14 52.78 -50.64
CA LEU A 55 -3.14 52.03 -51.39
C LEU A 55 -3.55 50.74 -50.66
N LYS A 56 -2.56 49.97 -50.16
CA LYS A 56 -2.82 48.77 -49.34
C LYS A 56 -3.70 49.09 -48.13
N ARG A 57 -3.41 50.18 -47.42
CA ARG A 57 -4.22 50.62 -46.27
C ARG A 57 -5.64 50.97 -46.70
N ALA A 58 -5.81 51.79 -47.75
CA ALA A 58 -7.12 52.19 -48.24
C ALA A 58 -8.01 50.99 -48.61
N LEU A 59 -7.46 49.98 -49.29
CA LEU A 59 -8.19 48.73 -49.62
C LEU A 59 -8.64 47.98 -48.36
N ASN A 60 -7.74 47.85 -47.39
CA ASN A 60 -8.04 47.15 -46.14
C ASN A 60 -9.04 47.93 -45.27
N ASP A 61 -8.95 49.26 -45.24
CA ASP A 61 -9.87 50.13 -44.51
C ASP A 61 -11.29 50.05 -45.08
N GLU A 62 -11.44 50.00 -46.41
CA GLU A 62 -12.75 49.82 -47.04
C GLU A 62 -13.31 48.43 -46.76
N ARG A 63 -12.48 47.37 -46.78
CA ARG A 63 -12.89 46.02 -46.36
C ARG A 63 -13.45 46.04 -44.94
N ILE A 64 -12.71 46.62 -43.99
CA ILE A 64 -13.12 46.72 -42.57
C ILE A 64 -14.41 47.53 -42.43
N ARG A 65 -14.54 48.63 -43.16
CA ARG A 65 -15.75 49.47 -43.16
C ARG A 65 -16.98 48.67 -43.59
N ARG A 66 -16.90 47.99 -44.74
CA ARG A 66 -18.01 47.17 -45.26
C ARG A 66 -18.34 45.99 -44.36
N GLU A 67 -17.33 45.33 -43.81
CA GLU A 67 -17.51 44.24 -42.83
C GLU A 67 -18.29 44.73 -41.60
N LYS A 68 -17.92 45.90 -41.07
CA LYS A 68 -18.60 46.49 -39.92
C LYS A 68 -20.05 46.84 -40.23
N GLU A 69 -20.32 47.44 -41.38
CA GLU A 69 -21.68 47.79 -41.83
C GLU A 69 -22.56 46.53 -42.01
N TYR A 70 -22.03 45.51 -42.69
CA TYR A 70 -22.73 44.23 -42.91
C TYR A 70 -23.01 43.50 -41.59
N MET A 71 -22.04 43.49 -40.67
CA MET A 71 -22.19 42.82 -39.37
C MET A 71 -22.99 43.61 -38.35
N GLN A 72 -23.20 44.92 -38.55
CA GLN A 72 -23.97 45.75 -37.61
C GLN A 72 -25.38 45.19 -37.32
N PRO A 73 -26.26 44.91 -38.31
CA PRO A 73 -27.59 44.38 -38.03
C PRO A 73 -27.54 43.01 -37.32
N PHE A 74 -26.61 42.15 -37.71
CA PHE A 74 -26.40 40.86 -37.06
C PHE A 74 -25.96 41.01 -35.60
N ASN A 75 -25.03 41.94 -35.33
CA ASN A 75 -24.55 42.21 -33.98
C ASN A 75 -25.66 42.78 -33.08
N VAL A 76 -26.54 43.61 -33.62
CA VAL A 76 -27.74 44.09 -32.90
C VAL A 76 -28.67 42.93 -32.57
N PHE A 77 -29.00 42.09 -33.56
CA PHE A 77 -29.83 40.90 -33.34
C PHE A 77 -29.22 39.96 -32.29
N LYS A 78 -27.92 39.66 -32.40
CA LYS A 78 -27.18 38.85 -31.44
C LYS A 78 -27.24 39.46 -30.03
N ALA A 79 -27.08 40.77 -29.90
CA ALA A 79 -27.17 41.45 -28.61
C ALA A 79 -28.58 41.32 -28.00
N GLN A 80 -29.63 41.51 -28.79
CA GLN A 80 -31.03 41.36 -28.35
C GLN A 80 -31.35 39.91 -27.93
N ILE A 81 -30.88 38.93 -28.70
CA ILE A 81 -31.03 37.50 -28.34
C ILE A 81 -30.30 37.21 -27.03
N ASN A 82 -29.07 37.70 -26.86
CA ASN A 82 -28.31 37.52 -25.62
C ASN A 82 -28.99 38.18 -24.42
N GLU A 83 -29.63 39.34 -24.62
CA GLU A 83 -30.43 39.99 -23.57
C GLU A 83 -31.62 39.11 -23.16
N ILE A 84 -32.37 38.56 -24.13
CA ILE A 84 -33.48 37.65 -23.87
C ILE A 84 -33.01 36.38 -23.15
N ILE A 85 -31.90 35.78 -23.59
CA ILE A 85 -31.27 34.63 -22.91
C ILE A 85 -30.92 35.01 -21.47
N GLY A 86 -30.32 36.19 -21.25
CA GLY A 86 -29.99 36.67 -19.91
C GLY A 86 -31.21 36.92 -19.01
N ILE A 87 -32.37 37.26 -19.58
CA ILE A 87 -33.64 37.33 -18.83
C ILE A 87 -34.09 35.93 -18.37
N ILE A 88 -33.83 34.89 -19.16
CA ILE A 88 -34.18 33.49 -18.86
C ILE A 88 -33.20 32.87 -17.87
N ASP A 89 -31.90 33.16 -17.99
CA ASP A 89 -30.86 32.60 -17.12
C ASP A 89 -31.05 33.02 -15.66
N LYS A 90 -31.52 34.25 -15.42
CA LYS A 90 -31.78 34.77 -14.06
C LYS A 90 -32.74 33.90 -13.24
N PRO A 91 -33.99 33.63 -13.68
CA PRO A 91 -34.89 32.76 -12.94
C PRO A 91 -34.41 31.31 -12.91
N ILE A 92 -33.72 30.80 -13.94
CA ILE A 92 -33.12 29.46 -13.90
C ILE A 92 -32.14 29.35 -12.72
N ALA A 93 -31.22 30.30 -12.58
CA ALA A 93 -30.26 30.30 -11.47
C ALA A 93 -30.96 30.35 -10.09
N VAL A 94 -32.01 31.16 -9.97
CA VAL A 94 -32.83 31.24 -8.74
C VAL A 94 -33.55 29.91 -8.46
N ILE A 95 -34.09 29.25 -9.48
CA ILE A 95 -34.73 27.93 -9.34
C ILE A 95 -33.71 26.88 -8.92
N ASP A 96 -32.55 26.85 -9.57
CA ASP A 96 -31.47 25.91 -9.25
C ASP A 96 -30.99 26.06 -7.80
N GLU A 97 -30.83 27.30 -7.33
CA GLU A 97 -30.47 27.57 -5.95
C GLU A 97 -31.55 27.10 -4.98
N GLN A 98 -32.83 27.35 -5.29
CA GLN A 98 -33.94 26.87 -4.47
C GLN A 98 -34.05 25.34 -4.44
N VAL A 99 -33.83 24.67 -5.57
CA VAL A 99 -33.83 23.20 -5.66
C VAL A 99 -32.68 22.63 -4.82
N LYS A 100 -31.47 23.20 -4.94
CA LYS A 100 -30.33 22.79 -4.11
C LYS A 100 -30.59 23.00 -2.62
N ALA A 101 -31.08 24.18 -2.23
CA ALA A 101 -31.40 24.48 -0.84
C ALA A 101 -32.49 23.54 -0.29
N TYR A 102 -33.49 23.20 -1.10
CA TYR A 102 -34.52 22.23 -0.74
C TYR A 102 -33.94 20.82 -0.54
N ASP A 103 -33.11 20.34 -1.46
CA ASP A 103 -32.48 19.02 -1.36
C ASP A 103 -31.51 18.93 -0.18
N GLU A 104 -30.73 19.98 0.07
CA GLU A 104 -29.86 20.09 1.25
C GLU A 104 -30.65 20.08 2.54
N LYS A 105 -31.74 20.85 2.61
CA LYS A 105 -32.66 20.84 3.76
C LYS A 105 -33.23 19.44 3.99
N ARG A 106 -33.70 18.76 2.94
CA ARG A 106 -34.22 17.39 3.06
C ARG A 106 -33.15 16.40 3.53
N LYS A 107 -31.91 16.53 3.05
CA LYS A 107 -30.78 15.70 3.52
C LYS A 107 -30.48 15.98 4.99
N ALA A 108 -30.46 17.24 5.42
CA ALA A 108 -30.22 17.61 6.81
C ALA A 108 -31.35 17.12 7.75
N GLU A 109 -32.61 17.30 7.35
CA GLU A 109 -33.76 16.77 8.09
C GLU A 109 -33.71 15.24 8.20
N LYS A 110 -33.32 14.57 7.10
CA LYS A 110 -33.16 13.12 7.10
C LYS A 110 -31.99 12.67 7.97
N GLN A 111 -30.86 13.36 7.93
CA GLN A 111 -29.72 13.11 8.80
C GLN A 111 -30.14 13.22 10.27
N LYS A 112 -30.83 14.30 10.64
CA LYS A 112 -31.37 14.47 11.99
C LYS A 112 -32.31 13.34 12.39
N ALA A 113 -33.21 12.93 11.49
CA ALA A 113 -34.10 11.81 11.74
C ALA A 113 -33.34 10.47 11.92
N ILE A 114 -32.19 10.30 11.25
CA ILE A 114 -31.31 9.14 11.44
C ILE A 114 -30.59 9.21 12.80
N GLU A 115 -30.13 10.39 13.22
CA GLU A 115 -29.53 10.62 14.54
C GLU A 115 -30.54 10.35 15.68
N ASP A 116 -31.77 10.83 15.53
CA ASP A 116 -32.87 10.57 16.46
C ASP A 116 -33.21 9.07 16.51
N LEU A 117 -33.30 8.42 15.34
CA LEU A 117 -33.55 6.99 15.22
C LEU A 117 -32.44 6.15 15.88
N PHE A 118 -31.17 6.51 15.67
CA PHE A 118 -30.04 5.87 16.30
C PHE A 118 -30.13 5.94 17.83
N SER A 119 -30.48 7.11 18.35
CA SER A 119 -30.68 7.34 19.79
C SER A 119 -31.85 6.51 20.35
N GLN A 120 -32.92 6.33 19.56
CA GLN A 120 -34.10 5.56 19.96
C GLN A 120 -33.86 4.04 19.94
N ILE A 121 -33.08 3.52 19.00
CA ILE A 121 -32.80 2.07 18.88
C ILE A 121 -32.07 1.53 20.12
N GLY A 122 -31.23 2.35 20.77
CA GLY A 122 -30.56 1.98 22.01
C GLY A 122 -29.33 1.08 21.79
N PHE A 123 -28.41 1.53 20.94
CA PHE A 123 -27.13 0.87 20.75
C PHE A 123 -26.27 0.86 22.03
N GLN A 124 -25.35 -0.10 22.13
CA GLN A 124 -24.37 -0.15 23.22
C GLN A 124 -23.43 1.06 23.18
N ASN A 125 -23.00 1.57 24.34
CA ASN A 125 -22.29 2.85 24.49
C ASN A 125 -21.03 3.03 23.62
N PHE A 126 -20.36 1.96 23.20
CA PHE A 126 -19.14 2.03 22.37
C PHE A 126 -19.44 2.14 20.87
N VAL A 127 -20.70 1.96 20.47
CA VAL A 127 -21.17 2.12 19.09
C VAL A 127 -21.58 3.56 18.91
N THR A 128 -20.95 4.23 17.95
CA THR A 128 -21.34 5.57 17.50
C THR A 128 -22.01 5.49 16.14
N LEU A 129 -22.83 6.48 15.81
CA LEU A 129 -23.49 6.54 14.50
C LEU A 129 -22.48 6.47 13.36
N GLU A 130 -21.33 7.16 13.50
CA GLU A 130 -20.23 7.17 12.53
C GLU A 130 -19.71 5.77 12.19
N LYS A 131 -19.63 4.86 13.18
CA LYS A 131 -19.11 3.50 12.97
C LYS A 131 -20.05 2.59 12.19
N ILE A 132 -21.34 2.93 12.13
CA ILE A 132 -22.36 2.15 11.41
C ILE A 132 -22.99 2.92 10.25
N TRP A 133 -22.48 4.12 9.97
CA TRP A 133 -23.04 5.02 8.98
C TRP A 133 -22.91 4.45 7.57
N ASP A 134 -24.00 4.51 6.80
CA ASP A 134 -23.97 4.29 5.36
C ASP A 134 -24.29 5.60 4.62
N PRO A 135 -23.38 6.12 3.78
CA PRO A 135 -23.62 7.32 2.96
C PRO A 135 -24.89 7.25 2.10
N LYS A 136 -25.32 6.04 1.71
CA LYS A 136 -26.54 5.83 0.93
C LYS A 136 -27.80 6.16 1.70
N TRP A 137 -27.77 6.19 3.04
CA TRP A 137 -28.93 6.53 3.85
C TRP A 137 -29.47 7.93 3.55
N LEU A 138 -28.64 8.88 3.10
CA LEU A 138 -29.11 10.21 2.70
C LEU A 138 -29.77 10.25 1.32
N ASN A 139 -29.72 9.17 0.54
CA ASN A 139 -30.36 9.11 -0.78
C ASN A 139 -31.89 9.17 -0.64
N ALA A 140 -32.56 9.96 -1.49
CA ALA A 140 -34.01 10.10 -1.45
C ALA A 140 -34.77 8.77 -1.65
N SER A 141 -34.17 7.80 -2.36
CA SER A 141 -34.74 6.47 -2.62
C SER A 141 -34.73 5.54 -1.41
N VAL A 142 -33.90 5.80 -0.40
CA VAL A 142 -33.80 4.95 0.79
C VAL A 142 -34.81 5.40 1.83
N SER A 143 -35.75 4.55 2.23
CA SER A 143 -36.77 4.92 3.21
C SER A 143 -36.24 4.89 4.65
N MET A 144 -36.81 5.70 5.55
CA MET A 144 -36.48 5.65 6.99
C MET A 144 -36.72 4.26 7.59
N LYS A 145 -37.75 3.54 7.12
CA LYS A 145 -38.02 2.16 7.54
C LYS A 145 -36.88 1.20 7.17
N SER A 146 -36.34 1.33 5.95
CA SER A 146 -35.21 0.51 5.52
C SER A 146 -33.96 0.82 6.34
N ILE A 147 -33.72 2.08 6.69
CA ILE A 147 -32.61 2.49 7.56
C ILE A 147 -32.77 1.88 8.95
N GLU A 148 -33.97 1.96 9.53
CA GLU A 148 -34.29 1.33 10.81
C GLU A 148 -34.03 -0.17 10.80
N ASP A 149 -34.45 -0.89 9.76
CA ASP A 149 -34.23 -2.33 9.65
C ASP A 149 -32.73 -2.67 9.54
N GLN A 150 -31.98 -1.88 8.76
CA GLN A 150 -30.52 -2.02 8.66
C GLN A 150 -29.83 -1.76 10.01
N MET A 151 -30.21 -0.69 10.70
CA MET A 151 -29.68 -0.37 12.03
C MET A 151 -29.97 -1.47 13.04
N LYS A 152 -31.20 -2.01 13.06
CA LYS A 152 -31.56 -3.12 13.94
C LYS A 152 -30.77 -4.38 13.62
N SER A 153 -30.62 -4.74 12.34
CA SER A 153 -29.76 -5.86 11.94
C SER A 153 -28.34 -5.67 12.48
N ARG A 154 -27.79 -4.46 12.28
CA ARG A 154 -26.45 -4.13 12.76
C ARG A 154 -26.33 -4.19 14.28
N MET A 155 -27.36 -3.76 15.02
CA MET A 155 -27.42 -3.87 16.48
C MET A 155 -27.37 -5.34 16.92
N TYR A 156 -28.15 -6.23 16.28
CA TYR A 156 -28.13 -7.66 16.58
C TYR A 156 -26.78 -8.31 16.24
N GLU A 157 -26.19 -7.97 15.10
CA GLU A 157 -24.85 -8.44 14.72
C GLU A 157 -23.79 -8.05 15.75
N ILE A 158 -23.80 -6.79 16.20
CA ILE A 158 -22.86 -6.29 17.21
C ILE A 158 -23.08 -7.02 18.54
N GLY A 159 -24.33 -7.15 18.99
CA GLY A 159 -24.67 -7.88 20.21
C GLY A 159 -24.21 -9.34 20.19
N ASN A 160 -24.47 -10.04 19.07
CA ASN A 160 -24.01 -11.41 18.86
C ASN A 160 -22.49 -11.51 18.80
N GLY A 161 -21.81 -10.53 18.20
CA GLY A 161 -20.35 -10.46 18.16
C GLY A 161 -19.75 -10.34 19.57
N VAL A 162 -20.27 -9.42 20.39
CA VAL A 162 -19.85 -9.29 21.80
C VAL A 162 -20.09 -10.59 22.56
N LEU A 163 -21.27 -11.20 22.42
CA LEU A 163 -21.57 -12.47 23.08
C LEU A 163 -20.58 -13.56 22.67
N THR A 164 -20.32 -13.70 21.37
CA THR A 164 -19.37 -14.70 20.82
C THR A 164 -17.97 -14.50 21.39
N LEU A 165 -17.47 -13.26 21.43
CA LEU A 165 -16.14 -12.94 21.93
C LEU A 165 -16.04 -13.15 23.45
N SER A 166 -17.11 -12.87 24.20
CA SER A 166 -17.16 -13.12 25.64
C SER A 166 -17.13 -14.61 26.01
N GLN A 167 -17.50 -15.48 25.07
CA GLN A 167 -17.48 -16.94 25.24
C GLN A 167 -16.15 -17.58 24.81
N LEU A 168 -15.16 -16.80 24.36
CA LEU A 168 -13.86 -17.33 24.01
C LEU A 168 -13.14 -17.88 25.26
N PRO A 169 -12.49 -19.05 25.16
CA PRO A 169 -11.82 -19.68 26.30
C PRO A 169 -10.57 -18.92 26.76
N GLU A 170 -9.91 -18.18 25.84
CA GLU A 170 -8.71 -17.40 26.11
C GLU A 170 -8.84 -16.02 25.44
N PHE A 171 -8.31 -14.98 26.10
CA PHE A 171 -8.25 -13.60 25.59
C PHE A 171 -9.59 -12.99 25.12
N GLY A 172 -10.73 -13.49 25.63
CA GLY A 172 -12.05 -13.01 25.22
C GLY A 172 -12.32 -11.54 25.59
N PHE A 173 -11.75 -11.06 26.70
CA PHE A 173 -11.84 -9.66 27.09
C PHE A 173 -11.11 -8.75 26.10
N GLU A 174 -9.84 -9.07 25.79
CA GLU A 174 -9.00 -8.33 24.85
C GLU A 174 -9.61 -8.34 23.44
N ALA A 175 -10.13 -9.48 23.00
CA ALA A 175 -10.85 -9.60 21.74
C ALA A 175 -12.08 -8.67 21.71
N THR A 176 -12.83 -8.64 22.82
CA THR A 176 -14.01 -7.77 22.96
C THR A 176 -13.62 -6.29 22.91
N GLU A 177 -12.50 -5.89 23.52
CA GLU A 177 -12.03 -4.49 23.44
C GLU A 177 -11.69 -4.09 21.99
N VAL A 178 -10.96 -4.95 21.25
CA VAL A 178 -10.66 -4.72 19.83
C VAL A 178 -11.95 -4.65 19.00
N PHE A 179 -12.94 -5.48 19.33
CA PHE A 179 -14.24 -5.42 18.67
C PHE A 179 -14.98 -4.12 18.97
N LYS A 180 -14.97 -3.62 20.22
CA LYS A 180 -15.62 -2.35 20.56
C LYS A 180 -15.01 -1.18 19.79
N GLU A 181 -13.70 -1.21 19.55
CA GLU A 181 -13.02 -0.20 18.75
C GLU A 181 -13.42 -0.27 17.27
N THR A 182 -13.45 -1.47 16.70
CA THR A 182 -13.46 -1.66 15.24
C THR A 182 -14.80 -2.11 14.66
N LEU A 183 -15.68 -2.68 15.49
CA LEU A 183 -16.89 -3.42 15.11
C LEU A 183 -16.65 -4.54 14.08
N ASP A 184 -15.42 -5.08 14.07
CA ASP A 184 -15.00 -6.18 13.20
C ASP A 184 -14.67 -7.43 14.02
N ILE A 185 -15.55 -8.41 13.93
CA ILE A 185 -15.44 -9.67 14.67
C ILE A 185 -14.25 -10.50 14.21
N ASN A 186 -13.89 -10.46 12.91
CA ASN A 186 -12.78 -11.24 12.39
C ASN A 186 -11.46 -10.69 12.90
N LYS A 187 -11.34 -9.36 12.97
CA LYS A 187 -10.16 -8.71 13.53
C LYS A 187 -10.01 -9.02 15.02
N ALA A 188 -11.11 -8.98 15.78
CA ALA A 188 -11.13 -9.34 17.20
C ALA A 188 -10.71 -10.80 17.45
N ILE A 189 -11.28 -11.76 16.71
CA ILE A 189 -10.92 -13.19 16.81
C ILE A 189 -9.45 -13.40 16.43
N SER A 190 -8.98 -12.73 15.38
CA SER A 190 -7.59 -12.85 14.94
C SER A 190 -6.60 -12.35 16.00
N GLU A 191 -6.94 -11.26 16.69
CA GLU A 191 -6.10 -10.74 17.78
C GLU A 191 -6.11 -11.67 19.00
N ALA A 192 -7.26 -12.23 19.37
CA ALA A 192 -7.37 -13.22 20.44
C ALA A 192 -6.47 -14.44 20.16
N LYS A 193 -6.52 -14.94 18.93
CA LYS A 193 -5.67 -16.05 18.48
C LYS A 193 -4.19 -15.69 18.53
N ARG A 194 -3.81 -14.49 18.08
CA ARG A 194 -2.44 -13.99 18.13
C ARG A 194 -1.91 -13.96 19.57
N MET A 195 -2.72 -13.49 20.50
CA MET A 195 -2.38 -13.44 21.92
C MET A 195 -2.23 -14.83 22.54
N SER A 196 -3.10 -15.77 22.19
CA SER A 196 -3.00 -17.19 22.60
C SER A 196 -1.69 -17.83 22.12
N GLU A 197 -1.34 -17.67 20.85
CA GLU A 197 -0.09 -18.21 20.31
C GLU A 197 1.14 -17.61 20.99
N ILE A 198 1.13 -16.30 21.29
CA ILE A 198 2.21 -15.62 22.02
C ILE A 198 2.32 -16.15 23.45
N ALA A 199 1.20 -16.32 24.16
CA ALA A 199 1.19 -16.82 25.53
C ALA A 199 1.70 -18.27 25.58
N LYS A 200 1.27 -19.11 24.65
CA LYS A 200 1.74 -20.49 24.52
C LYS A 200 3.24 -20.55 24.22
N ALA A 201 3.72 -19.78 23.25
CA ALA A 201 5.15 -19.72 22.91
C ALA A 201 6.00 -19.24 24.11
N LYS A 202 5.50 -18.26 24.87
CA LYS A 202 6.18 -17.76 26.07
C LYS A 202 6.22 -18.81 27.19
N ALA A 203 5.11 -19.53 27.41
CA ALA A 203 5.04 -20.59 28.41
C ALA A 203 5.97 -21.77 28.06
N GLU A 204 6.01 -22.17 26.77
CA GLU A 204 6.91 -23.22 26.28
C GLU A 204 8.38 -22.80 26.44
N ALA A 205 8.73 -21.57 26.10
CA ALA A 205 10.07 -21.04 26.28
C ALA A 205 10.48 -20.99 27.76
N GLU A 206 9.57 -20.59 28.66
CA GLU A 206 9.84 -20.60 30.10
C GLU A 206 9.99 -22.02 30.65
N ALA A 207 9.13 -22.96 30.24
CA ALA A 207 9.23 -24.37 30.63
C ALA A 207 10.56 -24.98 30.16
N ARG A 208 10.98 -24.71 28.92
CA ARG A 208 12.26 -25.16 28.39
C ARG A 208 13.44 -24.58 29.17
N ARG A 209 13.40 -23.28 29.53
CA ARG A 209 14.43 -22.65 30.36
C ARG A 209 14.51 -23.27 31.75
N LYS A 210 13.37 -23.56 32.39
CA LYS A 210 13.33 -24.22 33.71
C LYS A 210 13.89 -25.65 33.64
N ALA A 211 13.50 -26.43 32.62
CA ALA A 211 14.00 -27.78 32.42
C ALA A 211 15.51 -27.82 32.14
N GLU A 212 16.02 -26.86 31.36
CA GLU A 212 17.45 -26.73 31.11
C GLU A 212 18.23 -26.32 32.37
N GLU A 213 17.70 -25.40 33.17
CA GLU A 213 18.31 -25.00 34.44
C GLU A 213 18.34 -26.16 35.45
N GLU A 214 17.25 -26.93 35.55
CA GLU A 214 17.17 -28.11 36.41
C GLU A 214 18.12 -29.21 35.96
N SER A 215 18.17 -29.49 34.65
CA SER A 215 19.14 -30.42 34.05
C SER A 215 20.59 -29.99 34.31
N ARG A 216 20.90 -28.68 34.19
CA ARG A 216 22.23 -28.15 34.49
C ARG A 216 22.59 -28.32 35.97
N LYS A 217 21.66 -28.03 36.90
CA LYS A 217 21.87 -28.24 38.33
C LYS A 217 22.09 -29.71 38.67
N ALA A 218 21.29 -30.61 38.08
CA ALA A 218 21.44 -32.05 38.27
C ALA A 218 22.78 -32.58 37.72
N ALA A 219 23.21 -32.10 36.55
CA ALA A 219 24.50 -32.44 35.97
C ALA A 219 25.69 -31.92 36.80
N GLU A 220 25.59 -30.71 37.35
CA GLU A 220 26.60 -30.14 38.24
C GLU A 220 26.71 -30.91 39.57
N GLU A 221 25.58 -31.29 40.17
CA GLU A 221 25.54 -32.11 41.38
C GLU A 221 26.12 -33.51 41.14
N ALA A 222 25.74 -34.16 40.03
CA ALA A 222 26.29 -35.45 39.64
C ALA A 222 27.81 -35.39 39.43
N ARG A 223 28.30 -34.32 38.78
CA ARG A 223 29.74 -34.10 38.58
C ARG A 223 30.47 -33.87 39.90
N ARG A 224 29.88 -33.13 40.86
CA ARG A 224 30.46 -32.93 42.20
C ARG A 224 30.57 -34.24 42.97
N LYS A 225 29.52 -35.06 42.96
CA LYS A 225 29.52 -36.41 43.57
C LYS A 225 30.57 -37.32 42.94
N ALA A 226 30.68 -37.34 41.61
CA ALA A 226 31.70 -38.13 40.91
C ALA A 226 33.13 -37.65 41.22
N GLU A 227 33.36 -36.34 41.39
CA GLU A 227 34.67 -35.80 41.77
C GLU A 227 35.03 -36.13 43.23
N GLU A 228 34.07 -36.05 44.16
CA GLU A 228 34.26 -36.49 45.55
C GLU A 228 34.61 -37.98 45.62
N GLU A 229 33.89 -38.83 44.87
CA GLU A 229 34.15 -40.26 44.80
C GLU A 229 35.53 -40.57 44.18
N ARG A 230 35.91 -39.85 43.11
CA ARG A 230 37.24 -39.98 42.52
C ARG A 230 38.35 -39.59 43.49
N LYS A 231 38.20 -38.49 44.25
CA LYS A 231 39.16 -38.07 45.28
C LYS A 231 39.23 -39.08 46.43
N ALA A 232 38.10 -39.69 46.82
CA ALA A 232 38.09 -40.75 47.83
C ALA A 232 38.82 -42.01 47.33
N GLN A 233 38.56 -42.44 46.09
CA GLN A 233 39.28 -43.56 45.48
C GLN A 233 40.77 -43.26 45.31
N GLU A 234 41.14 -42.04 44.96
CA GLU A 234 42.55 -41.61 44.84
C GLU A 234 43.27 -41.66 46.19
N LYS A 235 42.63 -41.22 47.29
CA LYS A 235 43.17 -41.38 48.66
C LYS A 235 43.35 -42.84 49.06
N VAL A 236 42.36 -43.70 48.76
CA VAL A 236 42.45 -45.14 49.04
C VAL A 236 43.58 -45.78 48.23
N ALA A 237 43.73 -45.41 46.95
CA ALA A 237 44.80 -45.87 46.09
C ALA A 237 46.19 -45.37 46.56
N GLU A 238 46.27 -44.15 47.08
CA GLU A 238 47.49 -43.59 47.67
C GLU A 238 47.87 -44.29 48.98
N GLU A 239 46.91 -44.59 49.86
CA GLU A 239 47.12 -45.41 51.07
C GLU A 239 47.54 -46.84 50.71
N GLN A 240 46.95 -47.45 49.69
CA GLN A 240 47.34 -48.78 49.20
C GLN A 240 48.73 -48.76 48.58
N ARG A 241 49.11 -47.72 47.83
CA ARG A 241 50.48 -47.54 47.31
C ARG A 241 51.48 -47.31 48.43
N ALA A 242 51.13 -46.55 49.47
CA ALA A 242 51.96 -46.36 50.65
C ALA A 242 52.14 -47.66 51.47
N ALA A 243 51.08 -48.48 51.56
CA ALA A 243 51.15 -49.80 52.19
C ALA A 243 51.98 -50.80 51.38
N MET A 244 51.86 -50.78 50.05
CA MET A 244 52.63 -51.63 49.15
C MET A 244 54.11 -51.22 49.08
N ALA A 245 54.41 -49.91 49.17
CA ALA A 245 55.79 -49.40 49.28
C ALA A 245 56.47 -49.77 50.62
N LYS A 246 55.70 -50.14 51.65
CA LYS A 246 56.21 -50.64 52.93
C LYS A 246 56.46 -52.16 52.93
N ALA A 247 56.05 -52.85 51.87
CA ALA A 247 56.11 -54.30 51.75
C ALA A 247 56.88 -54.72 50.49
N MET A 248 58.18 -54.43 50.42
CA MET A 248 59.08 -55.21 49.58
C MET A 248 60.55 -55.09 50.00
N THR A 249 61.11 -56.21 50.46
CA THR A 249 62.37 -56.78 49.96
C THR A 249 62.23 -58.32 49.91
N PRO A 250 62.90 -58.98 48.94
CA PRO A 250 62.48 -60.18 48.20
C PRO A 250 63.31 -61.42 48.68
N PRO A 251 63.44 -62.60 48.03
CA PRO A 251 63.12 -63.02 46.64
C PRO A 251 62.48 -64.45 46.58
N GLU A 252 62.30 -65.17 45.46
CA GLU A 252 63.35 -65.86 44.70
C GLU A 252 62.79 -66.55 43.44
N GLU A 253 63.54 -66.32 42.36
CA GLU A 253 63.78 -67.08 41.12
C GLU A 253 62.83 -68.19 40.64
N VAL A 254 62.27 -67.98 39.44
CA VAL A 254 62.46 -68.94 38.33
C VAL A 254 62.71 -68.16 37.04
N GLN A 255 63.80 -68.52 36.36
CA GLN A 255 64.39 -67.92 35.16
C GLN A 255 63.83 -68.57 33.85
N PRO A 256 64.12 -68.04 32.64
CA PRO A 256 63.09 -67.58 31.70
C PRO A 256 63.12 -68.27 30.33
N THR A 257 62.18 -67.92 29.44
CA THR A 257 62.35 -67.97 27.96
C THR A 257 61.27 -67.07 27.30
N PRO A 258 61.48 -66.55 26.07
CA PRO A 258 61.39 -65.10 25.85
C PRO A 258 60.32 -64.66 24.83
N VAL A 259 60.21 -63.32 24.68
CA VAL A 259 59.52 -62.55 23.62
C VAL A 259 57.99 -62.50 23.78
N GLN A 260 57.27 -61.37 23.79
CA GLN A 260 57.39 -60.14 23.01
C GLN A 260 56.48 -59.07 23.66
N GLU A 261 57.00 -57.85 23.87
CA GLU A 261 56.16 -56.70 24.23
C GLU A 261 55.12 -56.44 23.13
N SER A 262 53.85 -56.36 23.51
CA SER A 262 52.83 -55.74 22.69
C SER A 262 51.91 -54.94 23.60
N GLN A 263 51.96 -53.62 23.42
CA GLN A 263 51.04 -52.67 24.02
C GLN A 263 49.60 -53.10 23.70
N PRO A 264 48.65 -53.06 24.66
CA PRO A 264 47.25 -53.27 24.32
C PRO A 264 46.75 -52.07 23.50
N GLU A 265 46.56 -52.27 22.20
CA GLU A 265 45.77 -51.37 21.36
C GLU A 265 44.34 -51.26 21.94
N PRO A 266 43.72 -50.07 21.90
CA PRO A 266 42.36 -49.88 22.40
C PRO A 266 41.37 -50.78 21.63
N GLN A 267 40.55 -51.53 22.37
CA GLN A 267 39.51 -52.40 21.81
C GLN A 267 38.57 -51.60 20.89
N LYS A 268 38.58 -51.91 19.58
CA LYS A 268 37.71 -51.30 18.58
C LYS A 268 36.39 -52.08 18.48
N MET A 269 35.26 -51.43 18.76
CA MET A 269 33.93 -51.98 18.51
C MET A 269 33.43 -51.63 17.10
N VAL A 270 32.82 -52.60 16.40
CA VAL A 270 32.21 -52.40 15.08
C VAL A 270 30.72 -52.08 15.24
N VAL A 271 30.30 -50.89 14.84
CA VAL A 271 28.89 -50.46 14.83
C VAL A 271 28.42 -50.30 13.38
N LYS A 272 27.24 -50.86 13.05
CA LYS A 272 26.58 -50.68 11.74
C LYS A 272 25.37 -49.78 11.92
N PHE A 273 25.29 -48.70 11.17
CA PHE A 273 24.17 -47.77 11.18
C PHE A 273 23.99 -47.18 9.78
N GLU A 274 22.76 -46.82 9.44
CA GLU A 274 22.39 -46.13 8.21
C GLU A 274 22.10 -44.67 8.55
N VAL A 275 22.52 -43.75 7.69
CA VAL A 275 22.40 -42.31 7.90
C VAL A 275 22.04 -41.67 6.57
N GLU A 276 20.95 -40.90 6.56
CA GLU A 276 20.50 -40.10 5.42
C GLU A 276 21.11 -38.70 5.54
N LEU A 277 21.98 -38.34 4.60
CA LEU A 277 22.80 -37.13 4.67
C LEU A 277 22.87 -36.44 3.30
N THR A 278 23.10 -35.13 3.32
CA THR A 278 23.43 -34.36 2.13
C THR A 278 24.87 -34.68 1.67
N THR A 279 25.22 -34.33 0.42
CA THR A 279 26.57 -34.58 -0.12
C THR A 279 27.67 -33.82 0.65
N GLU A 280 27.35 -32.65 1.19
CA GLU A 280 28.26 -31.85 1.99
C GLU A 280 28.50 -32.49 3.37
N ASP A 281 27.43 -32.93 4.03
CA ASP A 281 27.50 -33.63 5.32
C ASP A 281 28.19 -34.99 5.23
N ALA A 282 28.01 -35.72 4.12
CA ALA A 282 28.70 -36.98 3.86
C ALA A 282 30.23 -36.78 3.73
N THR A 283 30.66 -35.65 3.17
CA THR A 283 32.08 -35.30 3.05
C THR A 283 32.66 -34.93 4.40
N ALA A 284 31.96 -34.10 5.19
CA ALA A 284 32.35 -33.75 6.55
C ALA A 284 32.45 -34.98 7.47
N LEU A 285 31.50 -35.92 7.36
CA LEU A 285 31.50 -37.16 8.13
C LEU A 285 32.69 -38.06 7.78
N ARG A 286 33.08 -38.10 6.49
CA ARG A 286 34.25 -38.84 6.03
C ARG A 286 35.55 -38.28 6.59
N GLU A 287 35.73 -36.96 6.56
CA GLU A 287 36.91 -36.29 7.14
C GLU A 287 37.00 -36.53 8.65
N PHE A 288 35.87 -36.49 9.34
CA PHE A 288 35.79 -36.78 10.77
C PHE A 288 36.31 -38.19 11.09
N PHE A 289 35.87 -39.23 10.36
CA PHE A 289 36.37 -40.59 10.58
C PHE A 289 37.87 -40.74 10.31
N GLN A 290 38.38 -40.10 9.26
CA GLN A 290 39.81 -40.12 8.94
C GLN A 290 40.65 -39.44 10.03
N SER A 291 40.19 -38.31 10.57
CA SER A 291 40.89 -37.56 11.63
C SER A 291 41.06 -38.34 12.94
N ARG A 292 40.26 -39.39 13.15
CA ARG A 292 40.23 -40.23 14.36
C ARG A 292 40.73 -41.65 14.11
N ASN A 293 41.31 -41.94 12.94
CA ASN A 293 41.72 -43.28 12.51
C ASN A 293 40.59 -44.33 12.60
N ILE A 294 39.35 -43.92 12.35
CA ILE A 294 38.18 -44.79 12.36
C ILE A 294 38.00 -45.43 10.97
N THR A 295 38.03 -46.76 10.92
CA THR A 295 37.84 -47.51 9.67
C THR A 295 36.34 -47.59 9.34
N PHE A 296 35.94 -47.10 8.17
CA PHE A 296 34.55 -47.17 7.68
C PHE A 296 34.46 -47.88 6.33
N ARG A 297 33.30 -48.46 6.04
CA ARG A 297 32.97 -49.08 4.74
C ARG A 297 31.54 -48.72 4.35
N ALA A 298 31.32 -48.40 3.08
CA ALA A 298 29.97 -48.24 2.57
C ALA A 298 29.25 -49.60 2.60
N ILE A 299 28.04 -49.64 3.15
CA ILE A 299 27.16 -50.79 3.06
C ILE A 299 26.47 -50.67 1.69
N LYS A 300 26.66 -51.66 0.82
CA LYS A 300 25.97 -51.78 -0.47
C LYS A 300 24.64 -52.49 -0.30
#